data_AF-A0A8S8YG23-F1
#
_entry.id   AF-A0A8S8YG23-F1
#
_cell.length_a   1.000
_cell.length_b   1.000
_cell.length_c   1.000
_cell.angle_alpha   90.00
_cell.angle_beta   90.00
_cell.angle_gamma   90.00
#
_symmetry.space_group_name_H-M   'P 1'
#
loop_
_entity.id
_entity.type
_entity.pdbx_description
1 polymer ?
#
loop_
_entity_poly.entity_id
_entity_poly.type
_entity_poly.pdbx_seq_one_letter_code
_entity_poly.pdbx_strand_id
1 'polypeptide(L)'
;MHIVVDDLSALDSNQIATILAAAVEKSGASVVFCGKQAADTNAGSTGPGVAEKMGAGCVTMVSELTGDSSGFMALRPSSSGMERVSVSAPCVIAFEKWALNFVAPTSRAL
;
A
#
# COMPACT_ATOMS: atom_id res chain seq x y z
N MET A 1 0.49 -5.36 -14.39
CA MET A 1 -0.79 -6.09 -14.48
C MET A 1 -1.91 -5.06 -14.49
N HIS A 2 -2.89 -5.19 -15.39
CA HIS A 2 -4.07 -4.33 -15.43
C HIS A 2 -5.31 -5.21 -15.16
N ILE A 3 -6.17 -4.79 -14.23
CA ILE A 3 -7.42 -5.47 -13.89
C ILE A 3 -8.55 -4.59 -14.39
N VAL A 4 -9.39 -5.15 -15.26
CA VAL A 4 -10.54 -4.44 -15.83
C VAL A 4 -11.81 -5.02 -15.22
N VAL A 5 -12.69 -4.14 -14.77
CA VAL A 5 -14.04 -4.46 -14.30
C VAL A 5 -15.03 -3.64 -15.12
N ASP A 6 -16.19 -4.23 -15.45
CA ASP A 6 -17.16 -3.58 -16.34
C ASP A 6 -17.83 -2.37 -15.67
N ASP A 7 -18.14 -2.47 -14.37
CA ASP A 7 -18.69 -1.37 -13.58
C ASP A 7 -18.02 -1.33 -12.20
N LEU A 8 -17.16 -0.33 -12.00
CA LEU A 8 -16.48 -0.10 -10.73
C LEU A 8 -17.42 0.46 -9.65
N SER A 9 -18.49 1.14 -10.04
CA SER A 9 -19.43 1.78 -9.10
C SER A 9 -20.30 0.77 -8.35
N ALA A 10 -20.44 -0.44 -8.91
CA ALA A 10 -21.13 -1.56 -8.29
C ALA A 10 -20.28 -2.30 -7.23
N LEU A 11 -19.00 -1.93 -7.05
CA LEU A 11 -18.09 -2.60 -6.12
C LEU A 11 -17.86 -1.75 -4.86
N ASP A 12 -17.94 -2.40 -3.71
CA ASP A 12 -17.50 -1.80 -2.45
C ASP A 12 -15.99 -1.97 -2.22
N SER A 13 -15.48 -1.32 -1.17
CA SER A 13 -14.05 -1.39 -0.81
C SER A 13 -13.58 -2.83 -0.50
N ASN A 14 -14.44 -3.68 0.04
CA ASN A 14 -14.09 -5.05 0.40
C ASN A 14 -13.98 -5.95 -0.84
N GLN A 15 -14.86 -5.76 -1.82
CA GLN A 15 -14.77 -6.42 -3.13
C GLN A 15 -13.52 -5.96 -3.89
N ILE A 16 -13.23 -4.66 -3.90
CA ILE A 16 -11.99 -4.13 -4.50
C ILE A 16 -10.75 -4.73 -3.82
N ALA A 17 -10.71 -4.77 -2.49
CA ALA A 17 -9.60 -5.37 -1.75
C ALA A 17 -9.41 -6.86 -2.08
N THR A 18 -10.51 -7.60 -2.26
CA THR A 18 -10.48 -9.02 -2.65
C THR A 18 -9.86 -9.21 -4.04
N ILE A 19 -10.28 -8.39 -5.02
CA ILE A 19 -9.73 -8.42 -6.37
C ILE A 19 -8.24 -8.08 -6.38
N LEU A 20 -7.83 -7.05 -5.63
CA LEU A 20 -6.44 -6.64 -5.53
C LEU A 20 -5.57 -7.71 -4.84
N ALA A 21 -6.06 -8.34 -3.77
CA ALA A 21 -5.35 -9.42 -3.09
C ALA A 21 -5.11 -10.62 -4.02
N ALA A 22 -6.11 -11.02 -4.81
CA ALA A 22 -5.95 -12.08 -5.81
C ALA A 22 -4.91 -11.73 -6.89
N ALA A 23 -4.81 -10.46 -7.26
CA ALA A 23 -3.78 -9.98 -8.19
C ALA A 23 -2.37 -10.00 -7.57
N VAL A 24 -2.25 -9.64 -6.30
CA VAL A 24 -0.99 -9.74 -5.55
C VAL A 24 -0.55 -11.19 -5.45
N GLU A 25 -1.44 -12.10 -5.09
CA GLU A 25 -1.17 -13.54 -5.04
C GLU A 25 -0.68 -14.05 -6.41
N LYS A 26 -1.36 -13.69 -7.49
CA LYS A 26 -0.96 -14.05 -8.86
C LYS A 26 0.41 -13.50 -9.26
N SER A 27 0.82 -12.37 -8.70
CA SER A 27 2.14 -11.77 -8.97
C SER A 27 3.28 -12.44 -8.18
N GLY A 28 2.96 -13.19 -7.12
CA GLY A 28 3.93 -13.78 -6.21
C GLY A 28 4.60 -12.78 -5.25
N ALA A 29 4.10 -11.54 -5.18
CA ALA A 29 4.65 -10.52 -4.29
C ALA A 29 4.28 -10.77 -2.83
N SER A 30 5.26 -10.64 -1.94
CA SER A 30 5.07 -10.72 -0.48
C SER A 30 5.06 -9.34 0.19
N VAL A 31 5.45 -8.29 -0.53
CA VAL A 31 5.49 -6.91 -0.04
C VAL A 31 4.68 -6.04 -1.01
N VAL A 32 3.72 -5.29 -0.49
CA VAL A 32 2.85 -4.40 -1.27
C VAL A 32 3.01 -2.96 -0.79
N PHE A 33 3.29 -2.06 -1.72
CA PHE A 33 3.30 -0.62 -1.48
C PHE A 33 2.06 0.03 -2.08
N CYS A 34 1.44 0.93 -1.32
CA CYS A 34 0.30 1.72 -1.80
C CYS A 34 0.30 3.12 -1.17
N GLY A 35 -0.54 4.03 -1.67
CA GLY A 35 -0.81 5.30 -1.00
C GLY A 35 -1.78 5.11 0.17
N LYS A 36 -1.73 6.00 1.16
CA LYS A 36 -2.63 5.99 2.32
C LYS A 36 -4.09 6.00 1.91
N GLN A 37 -4.47 6.90 1.00
CA GLN A 37 -5.82 7.06 0.51
C GLN A 37 -5.80 7.61 -0.91
N ALA A 38 -6.83 7.28 -1.70
CA ALA A 38 -7.04 7.90 -2.99
C ALA A 38 -7.66 9.31 -2.81
N ALA A 39 -7.33 10.24 -3.69
CA ALA A 39 -7.71 11.65 -3.55
C ALA A 39 -9.21 11.92 -3.82
N ASP A 40 -9.84 11.03 -4.59
CA ASP A 40 -11.24 11.06 -4.98
C ASP A 40 -12.18 10.61 -3.86
N THR A 41 -11.84 9.51 -3.19
CA THR A 41 -12.69 8.89 -2.17
C THR A 41 -12.24 9.20 -0.74
N ASN A 42 -10.96 9.50 -0.53
CA ASN A 42 -10.34 9.67 0.78
C ASN A 42 -10.61 8.51 1.78
N ALA A 43 -10.94 7.31 1.28
CA ALA A 43 -11.42 6.22 2.13
C ALA A 43 -10.32 5.59 3.01
N GLY A 44 -9.10 5.47 2.47
CA GLY A 44 -7.96 4.90 3.18
C GLY A 44 -8.07 3.41 3.57
N SER A 45 -9.07 2.71 3.06
CA SER A 45 -9.39 1.32 3.37
C SER A 45 -8.62 0.29 2.53
N THR A 46 -8.10 0.68 1.36
CA THR A 46 -7.49 -0.24 0.39
C THR A 46 -6.30 -1.01 0.97
N GLY A 47 -5.32 -0.32 1.58
CA GLY A 47 -4.14 -0.95 2.18
C GLY A 47 -4.51 -1.97 3.27
N PRO A 48 -5.25 -1.56 4.32
CA PRO A 48 -5.74 -2.47 5.36
C PRO A 48 -6.55 -3.64 4.81
N GLY A 49 -7.47 -3.40 3.87
CA GLY A 49 -8.31 -4.44 3.29
C GLY A 49 -7.49 -5.47 2.52
N VAL A 50 -6.52 -5.05 1.70
CA VAL A 50 -5.62 -5.96 0.99
C VAL A 50 -4.78 -6.77 1.98
N ALA A 51 -4.25 -6.13 3.03
CA ALA A 51 -3.46 -6.81 4.05
C ALA A 51 -4.27 -7.89 4.78
N GLU A 52 -5.52 -7.58 5.14
CA GLU A 52 -6.44 -8.52 5.78
C GLU A 52 -6.68 -9.75 4.89
N LYS A 53 -6.99 -9.55 3.59
CA LYS A 53 -7.22 -10.66 2.65
C LYS A 53 -5.97 -11.51 2.42
N MET A 54 -4.78 -10.92 2.51
CA MET A 54 -3.50 -11.62 2.37
C MET A 54 -3.04 -12.32 3.67
N GLY A 55 -3.68 -12.05 4.82
CA GLY A 55 -3.14 -12.47 6.12
C GLY A 55 -1.79 -11.82 6.45
N ALA A 56 -1.57 -10.61 5.97
CA ALA A 56 -0.29 -9.89 6.01
C ALA A 56 -0.27 -8.80 7.10
N GLY A 57 0.93 -8.44 7.58
CA GLY A 57 1.10 -7.28 8.44
C GLY A 57 0.76 -5.99 7.70
N CYS A 58 0.17 -5.00 8.38
CA CYS A 58 -0.19 -3.72 7.76
C CYS A 58 0.37 -2.54 8.55
N VAL A 59 1.08 -1.63 7.87
CA VAL A 59 1.51 -0.36 8.46
C VAL A 59 1.02 0.78 7.59
N THR A 60 0.32 1.74 8.20
CA THR A 60 -0.29 2.89 7.50
C THR A 60 0.36 4.21 7.92
N MET A 61 0.11 5.27 7.15
CA MET A 61 0.64 6.61 7.41
C MET A 61 2.17 6.65 7.45
N VAL A 62 2.82 5.82 6.63
CA VAL A 62 4.28 5.74 6.61
C VAL A 62 4.85 6.99 5.95
N SER A 63 5.69 7.72 6.69
CA SER A 63 6.38 8.92 6.23
C SER A 63 7.85 8.68 5.89
N GLU A 64 8.46 7.63 6.46
CA GLU A 64 9.80 7.14 6.10
C GLU A 64 9.83 5.61 6.19
N LEU A 65 10.58 4.97 5.31
CA LEU A 65 10.76 3.52 5.32
C LEU A 65 12.23 3.18 5.11
N THR A 66 12.79 2.33 5.97
CA THR A 66 14.11 1.74 5.80
C THR A 66 14.01 0.21 5.89
N GLY A 67 14.98 -0.51 5.32
CA GLY A 67 14.98 -1.98 5.29
C GLY A 67 14.81 -2.54 3.88
N ASP A 68 14.59 -3.86 3.81
CA ASP A 68 14.53 -4.63 2.58
C ASP A 68 13.52 -5.78 2.67
N SER A 69 13.59 -6.73 1.73
CA SER A 69 12.68 -7.88 1.66
C SER A 69 12.64 -8.77 2.92
N SER A 70 13.64 -8.68 3.82
CA SER A 70 13.66 -9.41 5.08
C SER A 70 12.87 -8.73 6.20
N GLY A 71 12.65 -7.42 6.08
CA GLY A 71 11.94 -6.63 7.07
C GLY A 71 12.15 -5.13 6.89
N PHE A 72 11.13 -4.36 7.27
CA PHE A 72 11.12 -2.91 7.18
C PHE A 72 10.95 -2.27 8.55
N MET A 73 11.54 -1.08 8.70
CA MET A 73 11.30 -0.16 9.80
C MET A 73 10.60 1.08 9.24
N ALA A 74 9.34 1.27 9.63
CA ALA A 74 8.52 2.39 9.19
C ALA A 74 8.47 3.49 10.25
N LEU A 75 8.69 4.74 9.85
CA LEU A 75 8.38 5.91 10.66
C LEU A 75 6.96 6.38 10.35
N ARG A 76 6.13 6.55 11.37
CA ARG A 76 4.74 7.00 11.24
C ARG A 76 4.34 7.93 12.40
N PRO A 77 3.30 8.77 12.24
CA PRO A 77 2.76 9.53 13.35
C PRO A 77 2.04 8.64 14.37
N SER A 78 2.13 9.04 15.63
CA SER A 78 1.49 8.50 16.82
C SER A 78 0.93 9.65 17.67
N SER A 79 0.19 9.35 18.74
CA SER A 79 -0.33 10.39 19.66
C SER A 79 0.78 11.18 20.36
N SER A 80 1.99 10.62 20.48
CA SER A 80 3.15 11.25 21.13
C SER A 80 4.19 11.82 20.15
N GLY A 81 3.85 11.95 18.86
CA GLY A 81 4.77 12.43 17.83
C GLY A 81 5.04 11.36 16.77
N MET A 82 6.29 10.96 16.57
CA MET A 82 6.66 9.93 15.58
C MET A 82 7.06 8.63 16.28
N GLU A 83 6.64 7.51 15.73
CA GLU A 83 7.02 6.18 16.21
C GLU A 83 7.66 5.35 15.09
N ARG A 84 8.51 4.41 15.48
CA ARG A 84 9.13 3.43 14.59
C ARG A 84 8.46 2.07 14.78
N VAL A 85 7.96 1.51 13.68
CA VAL A 85 7.26 0.21 13.67
C VAL A 85 8.02 -0.74 12.76
N SER A 86 8.41 -1.90 13.31
CA SER A 86 9.03 -2.99 12.55
C SER A 86 7.95 -3.88 11.94
N VAL A 87 8.11 -4.25 10.67
CA VAL A 87 7.21 -5.18 9.98
C VAL A 87 8.00 -6.12 9.06
N SER A 88 7.69 -7.40 9.09
CA SER A 88 8.28 -8.41 8.21
C SER A 88 7.30 -8.82 7.12
N ALA A 89 7.82 -9.32 6.00
CA ALA A 89 6.98 -9.90 4.96
C ALA A 89 6.29 -11.19 5.47
N PRO A 90 5.04 -11.48 5.04
CA PRO A 90 4.25 -10.71 4.09
C PRO A 90 3.66 -9.43 4.71
N CYS A 91 3.74 -8.31 4.00
CA CYS A 91 3.25 -7.03 4.51
C CYS A 91 2.72 -6.07 3.44
N VAL A 92 1.85 -5.18 3.89
CA VAL A 92 1.34 -4.02 3.13
C VAL A 92 1.74 -2.75 3.84
N ILE A 93 2.35 -1.83 3.09
CA ILE A 93 2.82 -0.55 3.59
C ILE A 93 2.13 0.57 2.82
N ALA A 94 1.38 1.40 3.54
CA ALA A 94 0.62 2.51 2.98
C ALA A 94 1.26 3.86 3.34
N PHE A 95 1.75 4.57 2.32
CA PHE A 95 2.51 5.81 2.47
C PHE A 95 1.61 7.03 2.60
N GLU A 96 1.93 7.91 3.55
CA GLU A 96 1.41 9.28 3.58
C GLU A 96 2.01 10.09 2.42
N LYS A 97 1.50 11.30 2.16
CA LYS A 97 2.11 12.23 1.22
C LYS A 97 3.61 12.38 1.50
N TRP A 98 4.42 11.92 0.56
CA TRP A 98 5.87 11.97 0.65
C TRP A 98 6.40 13.36 0.27
N ALA A 99 7.40 13.86 1.01
CA ALA A 99 7.94 15.21 0.84
C ALA A 99 9.09 15.31 -0.18
N LEU A 100 9.62 14.19 -0.70
CA LEU A 100 10.62 14.23 -1.77
C LEU A 100 9.96 14.45 -3.14
N ASN A 101 10.71 15.12 -4.01
CA ASN A 101 10.35 15.29 -5.41
C ASN A 101 10.39 13.93 -6.13
N PHE A 102 9.30 13.56 -6.79
CA PHE A 102 9.32 12.44 -7.74
C PHE A 102 10.27 12.77 -8.90
N VAL A 103 11.09 11.80 -9.28
CA VAL A 103 11.94 11.94 -10.47
C VAL A 103 11.06 11.71 -11.69
N ALA A 104 10.95 12.72 -12.55
CA ALA A 104 10.22 12.59 -13.81
C ALA A 104 10.85 11.48 -14.67
N PRO A 105 10.04 10.64 -15.35
CA PRO A 105 10.57 9.62 -16.25
C PRO A 105 11.37 10.28 -17.37
N THR A 106 12.51 9.68 -17.70
CA THR A 106 13.32 10.13 -18.84
C THR A 106 12.74 9.61 -20.14
N SER A 107 13.02 10.28 -21.27
CA SER A 107 12.52 9.88 -22.61
C SER A 107 12.92 8.47 -23.03
N ARG A 108 13.92 7.87 -22.40
CA ARG A 108 14.37 6.49 -22.64
C ARG A 108 13.52 5.44 -21.91
N ALA A 109 12.75 5.85 -20.90
CA ALA A 109 11.90 4.98 -20.09
C ALA A 109 10.42 4.98 -20.52
N LEU A 110 10.10 5.70 -21.61
CA LEU A 110 8.76 5.81 -22.20
C LEU A 110 8.61 4.91 -23.42
#